data_AF-A0A920MN44-F1
#
_entry.id   AF-A0A920MN44-F1
#
_cell.length_a   1.000
_cell.length_b   1.000
_cell.length_c   1.000
_cell.angle_alpha   90.00
_cell.angle_beta   90.00
_cell.angle_gamma   90.00
#
_symmetry.space_group_name_H-M   'P 1'
#
loop_
_entity.id
_entity.type
_entity.pdbx_description
1 polymer ?
#
loop_
_entity_poly.entity_id
_entity_poly.type
_entity_poly.pdbx_seq_one_letter_code
_entity_poly.pdbx_strand_id
1 'polypeptide(L)'
;MILKRILSFFCIHQIQSLVPPAPIFASPSNYHDFMNIALPLIVPAHGSVDVLHSIQENKTINYIGAGVIAYSLYPLIDHFSQEASLCVFLSMSAYHFRHQFSFISKDYNLLFSSIFVGYGLSHPEILYTFLAFIHTPHQYWKFRQNMLDDKLLSTLLVTTLTTVGMFVSYSDWNDNVFITSTLIAHIIYQEYLRFKSVDPNI
;
A
#
# COMPACT_ATOMS: atom_id res chain seq x y z
N MET A 1 39.57 0.31 10.14
CA MET A 1 39.35 -1.03 10.75
C MET A 1 38.06 -1.14 11.59
N ILE A 2 37.52 -0.03 12.11
CA ILE A 2 36.32 -0.01 12.97
C ILE A 2 35.01 -0.19 12.17
N LEU A 3 34.87 0.43 11.00
CA LEU A 3 33.65 0.35 10.18
C LEU A 3 33.35 -1.08 9.66
N LYS A 4 34.40 -1.85 9.34
CA LYS A 4 34.26 -3.25 8.89
C LYS A 4 33.79 -4.18 10.01
N ARG A 5 34.12 -3.86 11.27
CA ARG A 5 33.66 -4.59 12.46
C ARG A 5 32.23 -4.21 12.87
N ILE A 6 31.83 -2.95 12.69
CA ILE A 6 30.44 -2.51 12.89
C ILE A 6 29.53 -3.18 11.86
N LEU A 7 29.92 -3.20 10.58
CA LEU A 7 29.16 -3.89 9.54
C LEU A 7 29.07 -5.41 9.77
N SER A 8 30.13 -6.06 10.26
CA SER A 8 30.05 -7.49 10.60
C SER A 8 29.15 -7.78 11.80
N PHE A 9 28.92 -6.82 12.70
CA PHE A 9 28.01 -6.97 13.83
C PHE A 9 26.53 -6.86 13.39
N PHE A 10 26.23 -6.04 12.38
CA PHE A 10 24.90 -5.95 11.77
C PHE A 10 24.61 -7.01 10.70
N CYS A 11 25.63 -7.69 10.16
CA CYS A 11 25.45 -8.62 9.03
C CYS A 11 25.58 -10.12 9.36
N ILE A 12 25.84 -10.55 10.60
CA ILE A 12 26.18 -11.96 10.89
C ILE A 12 25.27 -12.68 11.89
N HIS A 13 24.24 -12.03 12.45
CA HIS A 13 23.22 -12.76 13.21
C HIS A 13 21.82 -12.59 12.62
N GLN A 14 21.33 -13.73 12.11
CA GLN A 14 20.01 -14.02 11.54
C GLN A 14 19.79 -13.77 10.04
N ILE A 15 20.64 -14.39 9.21
CA ILE A 15 20.08 -15.22 8.12
C ILE A 15 19.96 -16.64 8.69
N GLN A 16 19.06 -16.81 9.66
CA GLN A 16 18.50 -18.14 9.92
C GLN A 16 17.52 -18.36 8.78
N SER A 17 17.87 -19.29 7.88
CA SER A 17 17.03 -19.87 6.83
C SER A 17 15.80 -19.05 6.42
N LEU A 18 15.84 -18.48 5.21
CA LEU A 18 14.65 -18.12 4.43
C LEU A 18 13.85 -19.38 4.03
N VAL A 19 13.49 -20.18 5.03
CA VAL A 19 12.43 -21.17 4.96
C VAL A 19 11.43 -20.63 5.97
N PRO A 20 10.26 -20.14 5.53
CA PRO A 20 9.22 -19.76 6.47
C PRO A 20 8.99 -20.96 7.40
N PRO A 21 8.82 -20.75 8.72
CA PRO A 21 8.39 -21.85 9.59
C PRO A 21 7.15 -22.46 8.94
N ALA A 22 7.21 -23.77 8.67
CA ALA A 22 6.06 -24.49 8.14
C ALA A 22 4.87 -24.16 9.06
N PRO A 23 3.73 -23.73 8.50
CA PRO A 23 2.59 -23.32 9.31
C PRO A 23 2.24 -24.46 10.28
N ILE A 24 2.34 -24.16 11.59
CA ILE A 24 2.16 -25.14 12.68
C ILE A 24 0.71 -25.63 12.74
N PHE A 25 -0.21 -24.97 12.01
CA PHE A 25 -1.57 -25.42 11.83
C PHE A 25 -1.94 -25.33 10.34
N ALA A 26 -2.38 -26.45 9.76
CA ALA A 26 -3.01 -26.45 8.44
C ALA A 26 -4.31 -25.64 8.52
N SER A 27 -4.31 -24.42 7.99
CA SER A 27 -5.54 -23.67 7.77
C SER A 27 -6.27 -24.27 6.56
N PRO A 28 -7.56 -24.62 6.68
CA PRO A 28 -8.34 -25.06 5.54
C PRO A 28 -8.82 -23.82 4.77
N SER A 29 -8.14 -23.44 3.69
CA SER A 29 -8.80 -23.02 2.44
C SER A 29 -7.78 -22.57 1.40
N ASN A 30 -7.87 -23.16 0.20
CA ASN A 30 -7.21 -22.69 -1.03
C ASN A 30 -7.41 -21.18 -1.30
N TYR A 31 -8.43 -20.59 -0.66
CA TYR A 31 -8.77 -19.19 -0.74
C TYR A 31 -7.76 -18.27 -0.04
N HIS A 32 -7.31 -18.60 1.18
CA HIS A 32 -6.30 -17.80 1.89
C HIS A 32 -4.97 -17.80 1.13
N ASP A 33 -4.57 -18.97 0.63
CA ASP A 33 -3.36 -19.12 -0.19
C ASP A 33 -3.48 -18.37 -1.52
N PHE A 34 -4.65 -18.41 -2.17
CA PHE A 34 -4.92 -17.62 -3.37
C PHE A 34 -4.78 -16.12 -3.11
N MET A 35 -5.36 -15.61 -2.01
CA MET A 35 -5.29 -14.18 -1.69
C MET A 35 -3.87 -13.74 -1.32
N ASN A 36 -3.09 -14.59 -0.65
CA ASN A 36 -1.68 -14.34 -0.37
C ASN A 36 -0.82 -14.28 -1.64
N ILE A 37 -1.24 -14.93 -2.74
CA ILE A 37 -0.57 -14.82 -4.04
C ILE A 37 -1.09 -13.62 -4.83
N ALA A 38 -2.39 -13.36 -4.81
CA ALA A 38 -3.01 -12.30 -5.60
C ALA A 38 -2.68 -10.89 -5.08
N LEU A 39 -2.64 -10.70 -3.76
CA LEU A 39 -2.44 -9.38 -3.15
C LEU A 39 -1.05 -8.77 -3.44
N PRO A 40 0.08 -9.49 -3.32
CA PRO A 40 1.40 -8.98 -3.70
C PRO A 40 1.58 -8.71 -5.20
N LEU A 41 0.71 -9.27 -6.04
CA LEU A 41 0.70 -8.97 -7.48
C LEU A 41 -0.09 -7.70 -7.77
N ILE A 42 -1.27 -7.59 -7.17
CA ILE A 42 -2.26 -6.57 -7.52
C ILE A 42 -1.94 -5.24 -6.82
N VAL A 43 -1.61 -5.29 -5.52
CA VAL A 43 -1.47 -4.07 -4.70
C VAL A 43 -0.20 -3.29 -5.04
N PRO A 44 1.01 -3.85 -5.05
CA PRO A 44 2.21 -3.10 -5.45
C PRO A 44 2.10 -2.56 -6.87
N ALA A 45 1.49 -3.32 -7.78
CA ALA A 45 1.24 -2.86 -9.14
C ALA A 45 0.30 -1.65 -9.18
N HIS A 46 -0.68 -1.52 -8.27
CA HIS A 46 -1.52 -0.31 -8.19
C HIS A 46 -0.69 0.96 -7.96
N GLY A 47 0.44 0.86 -7.26
CA GLY A 47 1.34 1.99 -6.99
C GLY A 47 1.93 2.58 -8.27
N SER A 48 1.97 1.81 -9.36
CA SER A 48 2.41 2.30 -10.69
C SER A 48 1.55 3.45 -11.20
N VAL A 49 0.26 3.44 -10.88
CA VAL A 49 -0.69 4.46 -11.32
C VAL A 49 -0.36 5.81 -10.70
N ASP A 50 0.05 5.85 -9.44
CA ASP A 50 0.43 7.08 -8.75
C ASP A 50 1.67 7.71 -9.37
N VAL A 51 2.70 6.89 -9.61
CA VAL A 51 3.95 7.30 -10.23
C VAL A 51 3.67 7.87 -11.61
N LEU A 52 2.95 7.12 -12.44
CA LEU A 52 2.61 7.49 -13.80
C LEU A 52 1.84 8.81 -13.85
N HIS A 53 0.76 8.92 -13.07
CA HIS A 53 -0.02 10.15 -12.94
C HIS A 53 0.86 11.31 -12.48
N SER A 54 1.76 11.09 -11.52
CA SER A 54 2.62 12.17 -11.00
C SER A 54 3.55 12.73 -12.07
N ILE A 55 4.08 11.89 -12.96
CA ILE A 55 4.98 12.30 -14.04
C ILE A 55 4.19 13.04 -15.11
N GLN A 56 3.07 12.46 -15.56
CA GLN A 56 2.27 13.02 -16.66
C GLN A 56 1.62 14.36 -16.29
N GLU A 57 1.25 14.56 -15.03
CA GLU A 57 0.58 15.77 -14.55
C GLU A 57 1.54 16.78 -13.89
N ASN A 58 2.86 16.57 -14.02
CA ASN A 58 3.90 17.40 -13.38
C ASN A 58 3.70 17.58 -11.85
N LYS A 59 3.39 16.47 -11.17
CA LYS A 59 3.10 16.39 -9.73
C LYS A 59 4.07 15.47 -8.97
N THR A 60 5.24 15.20 -9.54
CA THR A 60 6.26 14.35 -8.91
C THR A 60 6.68 14.86 -7.53
N ILE A 61 6.79 16.18 -7.34
CA ILE A 61 7.08 16.78 -6.02
C ILE A 61 6.00 16.43 -5.00
N ASN A 62 4.72 16.51 -5.37
CA ASN A 62 3.61 16.15 -4.50
C ASN A 62 3.60 14.67 -4.14
N TYR A 63 3.94 13.79 -5.10
CA TYR A 63 4.07 12.36 -4.88
C TYR A 63 5.22 12.04 -3.90
N ILE A 64 6.41 12.60 -4.12
CA ILE A 64 7.56 12.44 -3.22
C ILE A 64 7.24 13.01 -1.84
N GLY A 65 6.59 14.18 -1.77
CA GLY A 65 6.16 14.79 -0.52
C GLY A 65 5.22 13.90 0.29
N ALA A 66 4.27 13.21 -0.36
CA ALA A 66 3.43 12.21 0.29
C ALA A 66 4.26 11.07 0.92
N GLY A 67 5.25 10.57 0.17
CA GLY A 67 6.21 9.57 0.64
C GLY A 67 6.99 10.04 1.86
N VAL A 68 7.63 11.22 1.78
CA VAL A 68 8.41 11.78 2.90
C VAL A 68 7.54 11.94 4.15
N ILE A 69 6.32 12.46 4.01
CA ILE A 69 5.39 12.61 5.14
C ILE A 69 5.07 11.25 5.75
N ALA A 70 4.64 10.27 4.93
CA ALA A 70 4.20 8.98 5.44
C ALA A 70 5.34 8.19 6.10
N TYR A 71 6.50 8.12 5.44
CA TYR A 71 7.67 7.38 5.92
C TYR A 71 8.38 8.04 7.11
N SER A 72 8.12 9.33 7.37
CA SER A 72 8.64 9.99 8.58
C SER A 72 7.63 9.93 9.71
N LEU A 73 6.36 10.23 9.43
CA LEU A 73 5.34 10.41 10.46
C LEU A 73 4.80 9.08 10.97
N TYR A 74 4.53 8.12 10.08
CA TYR A 74 3.89 6.86 10.49
C TYR A 74 4.80 6.02 11.40
N PRO A 75 6.08 5.75 11.05
CA PRO A 75 6.97 5.02 11.95
C PRO A 75 7.22 5.75 13.27
N LEU A 76 7.20 7.09 13.26
CA LEU A 76 7.32 7.88 14.48
C LEU A 76 6.12 7.71 15.40
N ILE A 77 4.89 7.77 14.86
CA ILE A 77 3.67 7.51 15.63
C ILE A 77 3.69 6.07 16.17
N ASP A 78 4.03 5.11 15.32
CA ASP A 78 4.10 3.68 15.67
C ASP A 78 5.10 3.40 16.80
N HIS A 79 6.26 4.07 16.78
CA HIS A 79 7.26 3.99 17.84
C HIS A 79 6.73 4.44 19.21
N PHE A 80 5.83 5.42 19.25
CA PHE A 80 5.24 5.92 20.50
C PHE A 80 3.95 5.21 20.91
N SER A 81 3.12 4.77 19.95
CA SER A 81 1.93 3.96 20.20
C SER A 81 1.47 3.26 18.92
N GLN A 82 1.48 1.93 18.96
CA GLN A 82 0.97 1.07 17.89
C GLN A 82 -0.56 1.20 17.73
N GLU A 83 -1.29 1.47 18.82
CA GLU A 83 -2.73 1.70 18.76
C GLU A 83 -3.04 3.02 18.04
N ALA A 84 -2.24 4.07 18.29
CA ALA A 84 -2.37 5.34 17.60
C ALA A 84 -2.03 5.20 16.11
N SER A 85 -0.96 4.48 15.75
CA SER A 85 -0.59 4.24 14.36
C SER A 85 -1.67 3.42 13.64
N LEU A 86 -2.22 2.39 14.28
CA LEU A 86 -3.35 1.62 13.75
C LEU A 86 -4.58 2.52 13.54
N CYS A 87 -4.92 3.38 14.49
CA CYS A 87 -6.03 4.33 14.34
C CYS A 87 -5.84 5.27 13.15
N VAL A 88 -4.61 5.77 12.93
CA VAL A 88 -4.27 6.59 11.77
C VAL A 88 -4.47 5.80 10.48
N PHE A 89 -3.94 4.58 10.40
CA PHE A 89 -4.06 3.73 9.21
C PHE A 89 -5.53 3.43 8.88
N LEU A 90 -6.33 3.05 9.88
CA LEU A 90 -7.75 2.74 9.69
C LEU A 90 -8.56 3.96 9.27
N SER A 91 -8.30 5.12 9.89
CA SER A 91 -8.98 6.38 9.56
C SER A 91 -8.67 6.80 8.13
N MET A 92 -7.41 6.71 7.71
CA MET A 92 -6.98 7.02 6.35
C MET A 92 -7.59 6.05 5.33
N SER A 93 -7.62 4.75 5.65
CA SER A 93 -8.24 3.72 4.78
C SER A 93 -9.75 3.94 4.64
N ALA A 94 -10.45 4.20 5.75
CA ALA A 94 -11.88 4.48 5.74
C ALA A 94 -12.20 5.76 4.95
N TYR A 95 -11.38 6.81 5.11
CA TYR A 95 -11.50 7.99 4.28
C TYR A 95 -11.30 7.63 2.81
N HIS A 96 -10.21 6.96 2.45
CA HIS A 96 -9.89 6.63 1.06
C HIS A 96 -10.96 5.78 0.36
N PHE A 97 -11.47 4.73 1.01
CA PHE A 97 -12.47 3.84 0.40
C PHE A 97 -13.88 4.45 0.33
N ARG A 98 -14.14 5.61 0.97
CA ARG A 98 -15.48 6.26 0.95
C ARG A 98 -16.02 6.48 -0.46
N HIS A 99 -15.14 6.73 -1.43
CA HIS A 99 -15.53 6.97 -2.82
C HIS A 99 -16.11 5.73 -3.49
N GLN A 100 -15.76 4.54 -3.01
CA GLN A 100 -16.21 3.26 -3.56
C GLN A 100 -17.58 2.83 -3.00
N PHE A 101 -18.08 3.54 -1.98
CA PHE A 101 -19.42 3.39 -1.43
C PHE A 101 -20.41 4.42 -2.00
N SER A 102 -20.06 5.11 -3.08
CA SER A 102 -20.91 6.13 -3.72
C SER A 102 -22.21 5.60 -4.35
N PHE A 103 -22.44 4.29 -4.33
CA PHE A 103 -23.73 3.68 -4.67
C PHE A 103 -24.79 3.90 -3.57
N ILE A 104 -24.39 4.40 -2.40
CA ILE A 104 -25.25 4.85 -1.31
C ILE A 104 -25.34 6.39 -1.33
N SER A 105 -26.23 6.98 -0.53
CA SER A 105 -26.21 8.44 -0.29
C SER A 105 -24.87 8.89 0.30
N LYS A 106 -24.37 10.01 -0.24
CA LYS A 106 -23.06 10.61 0.06
C LYS A 106 -22.80 10.78 1.55
N ASP A 107 -23.84 11.07 2.33
CA ASP A 107 -23.75 11.31 3.77
C ASP A 107 -23.33 10.05 4.55
N TYR A 108 -23.58 8.86 3.99
CA TYR A 108 -23.27 7.59 4.65
C TYR A 108 -22.00 6.92 4.11
N ASN A 109 -21.39 7.42 3.04
CA ASN A 109 -20.21 6.80 2.43
C ASN A 109 -19.06 6.59 3.42
N LEU A 110 -18.78 7.58 4.26
CA LEU A 110 -17.74 7.48 5.27
C LEU A 110 -18.11 6.48 6.37
N LEU A 111 -19.38 6.44 6.79
CA LEU A 111 -19.87 5.49 7.77
C LEU A 111 -19.72 4.05 7.27
N PHE A 112 -20.22 3.75 6.07
CA PHE A 112 -20.10 2.40 5.49
C PHE A 112 -18.66 1.99 5.24
N SER A 113 -17.83 2.92 4.77
CA SER A 113 -16.39 2.69 4.61
C SER A 113 -15.70 2.40 5.95
N SER A 114 -16.07 3.12 7.02
CA SER A 114 -15.52 2.90 8.37
C SER A 114 -15.96 1.55 8.94
N ILE A 115 -17.23 1.18 8.76
CA ILE A 115 -17.74 -0.15 9.16
C ILE A 115 -17.01 -1.24 8.37
N PHE A 116 -16.83 -1.06 7.06
CA PHE A 116 -16.14 -2.01 6.20
C PHE A 116 -14.68 -2.22 6.63
N VAL A 117 -13.92 -1.13 6.83
CA VAL A 117 -12.53 -1.20 7.28
C VAL A 117 -12.43 -1.80 8.69
N GLY A 118 -13.30 -1.40 9.61
CA GLY A 118 -13.34 -1.94 10.96
C GLY A 118 -13.70 -3.44 10.99
N TYR A 119 -14.64 -3.87 10.17
CA TYR A 119 -15.00 -5.30 10.03
C TYR A 119 -13.87 -6.11 9.38
N GLY A 120 -13.14 -5.51 8.44
CA GLY A 120 -11.98 -6.10 7.76
C GLY A 120 -10.80 -6.39 8.69
N LEU A 121 -10.71 -5.75 9.86
CA LEU A 121 -9.71 -6.12 10.88
C LEU A 121 -9.91 -7.53 11.43
N SER A 122 -11.17 -7.90 11.66
CA SER A 122 -11.52 -9.23 12.16
C SER A 122 -11.70 -10.27 11.05
N HIS A 123 -11.88 -9.80 9.81
CA HIS A 123 -12.14 -10.62 8.62
C HIS A 123 -11.30 -10.13 7.43
N PRO A 124 -9.97 -10.31 7.47
CA PRO A 124 -9.04 -9.78 6.47
C PRO A 124 -9.32 -10.31 5.06
N GLU A 125 -9.90 -11.50 4.92
CA GLU A 125 -10.33 -12.08 3.64
C GLU A 125 -11.29 -11.18 2.85
N ILE A 126 -12.17 -10.47 3.55
CA ILE A 126 -13.13 -9.56 2.93
C ILE A 126 -12.42 -8.31 2.42
N LEU A 127 -11.49 -7.77 3.21
CA LEU A 127 -10.66 -6.65 2.80
C LEU A 127 -9.79 -7.03 1.60
N TYR A 128 -9.16 -8.20 1.61
CA TYR A 128 -8.35 -8.69 0.50
C TYR A 128 -9.19 -8.89 -0.76
N THR A 129 -10.39 -9.49 -0.65
CA THR A 129 -11.32 -9.63 -1.78
C THR A 129 -11.62 -8.28 -2.40
N PHE A 130 -12.00 -7.32 -1.56
CA PHE A 130 -12.32 -5.97 -2.00
C PHE A 130 -11.13 -5.30 -2.68
N LEU A 131 -9.93 -5.43 -2.12
CA LEU A 131 -8.71 -4.87 -2.71
C LEU A 131 -8.40 -5.47 -4.08
N ALA A 132 -8.51 -6.79 -4.22
CA ALA A 132 -8.17 -7.50 -5.44
C ALA A 132 -9.20 -7.32 -6.56
N PHE A 133 -10.49 -7.34 -6.24
CA PHE A 133 -11.56 -7.41 -7.25
C PHE A 133 -12.34 -6.11 -7.44
N ILE A 134 -12.30 -5.19 -6.48
CA ILE A 134 -13.09 -3.95 -6.55
C ILE A 134 -12.15 -2.75 -6.61
N HIS A 135 -11.31 -2.57 -5.60
CA HIS A 135 -10.48 -1.38 -5.45
C HIS A 135 -9.45 -1.25 -6.55
N THR A 136 -8.55 -2.22 -6.66
CA THR A 136 -7.44 -2.11 -7.59
C THR A 136 -7.89 -2.12 -9.05
N PRO A 137 -8.84 -2.99 -9.47
CA PRO A 137 -9.37 -2.93 -10.84
C PRO A 137 -10.05 -1.59 -11.16
N HIS A 138 -10.81 -1.01 -10.21
CA HIS A 138 -11.42 0.30 -10.39
C HIS A 138 -10.36 1.40 -10.59
N GLN A 139 -9.25 1.37 -9.84
CA GLN A 139 -8.16 2.34 -10.05
C GLN A 139 -7.53 2.20 -11.44
N TYR A 140 -7.20 0.98 -11.88
CA TYR A 140 -6.70 0.75 -13.23
C TYR A 140 -7.67 1.21 -14.31
N TRP A 141 -8.97 1.00 -14.11
CA TRP A 141 -9.99 1.48 -15.04
C TRP A 141 -10.03 3.01 -15.10
N LYS A 142 -10.04 3.67 -13.93
CA LYS A 142 -10.06 5.12 -13.80
C LYS A 142 -8.87 5.80 -14.48
N PHE A 143 -7.68 5.22 -14.36
CA PHE A 143 -6.43 5.75 -14.93
C PHE A 143 -5.99 5.02 -16.20
N ARG A 144 -6.91 4.32 -16.86
CA ARG A 144 -6.63 3.56 -18.08
C ARG A 144 -5.99 4.41 -19.16
N GLN A 145 -6.46 5.65 -19.33
CA GLN A 145 -5.93 6.53 -20.37
C GLN A 145 -4.47 6.88 -20.12
N ASN A 146 -4.12 7.27 -18.89
CA ASN A 146 -2.74 7.53 -18.48
C ASN A 146 -1.81 6.36 -18.82
N MET A 147 -2.27 5.12 -18.55
CA MET A 147 -1.50 3.91 -18.86
C MET A 147 -1.34 3.65 -20.36
N LEU A 148 -2.33 4.03 -21.16
CA LEU A 148 -2.29 3.86 -22.61
C LEU A 148 -1.46 4.95 -23.30
N ASP A 149 -1.35 6.13 -22.70
CA ASP A 149 -0.59 7.25 -23.23
C ASP A 149 0.93 7.00 -23.11
N ASP A 150 1.37 6.32 -22.05
CA ASP A 150 2.77 5.88 -21.90
C ASP A 150 2.86 4.38 -21.57
N LYS A 151 2.62 3.55 -22.60
CA LYS A 151 2.59 2.08 -22.48
C LYS A 151 3.91 1.51 -22.01
N LEU A 152 5.03 2.09 -22.44
CA LEU A 152 6.35 1.58 -22.10
C LEU A 152 6.61 1.77 -20.61
N LEU A 153 6.45 3.00 -20.11
CA LEU A 153 6.63 3.30 -18.69
C LEU A 153 5.65 2.50 -17.83
N SER A 154 4.38 2.42 -18.24
CA SER A 154 3.36 1.65 -17.53
C SER A 154 3.71 0.17 -17.42
N THR A 155 4.16 -0.44 -18.51
CA THR A 155 4.59 -1.85 -18.53
C THR A 155 5.79 -2.07 -17.62
N LEU A 156 6.78 -1.17 -17.67
CA LEU A 156 7.96 -1.25 -16.81
C LEU A 156 7.59 -1.12 -15.33
N LEU A 157 6.77 -0.14 -14.95
CA LEU A 157 6.35 0.09 -13.57
C LEU A 157 5.52 -1.08 -13.03
N VAL A 158 4.50 -1.53 -13.76
CA VAL A 158 3.66 -2.67 -13.34
C VAL A 158 4.51 -3.92 -13.17
N THR A 159 5.35 -4.26 -14.16
CA THR A 159 6.19 -5.47 -14.10
C THR A 159 7.18 -5.42 -12.95
N THR A 160 7.86 -4.28 -12.77
CA THR A 160 8.87 -4.11 -11.72
C THR A 160 8.24 -4.16 -10.34
N LEU A 161 7.15 -3.43 -10.10
CA LEU A 161 6.47 -3.43 -8.80
C LEU A 161 5.83 -4.77 -8.47
N THR A 162 5.27 -5.47 -9.47
CA THR A 162 4.76 -6.84 -9.31
C THR A 162 5.89 -7.78 -8.90
N THR A 163 7.02 -7.73 -9.62
CA THR A 163 8.17 -8.60 -9.37
C THR A 163 8.76 -8.34 -7.99
N VAL A 164 8.94 -7.07 -7.61
CA VAL A 164 9.35 -6.68 -6.27
C VAL A 164 8.35 -7.19 -5.23
N GLY A 165 7.05 -6.99 -5.46
CA GLY A 165 5.98 -7.48 -4.58
C GLY A 165 6.05 -8.99 -4.33
N MET A 166 6.36 -9.78 -5.37
CA MET A 166 6.56 -11.23 -5.25
C MET A 166 7.81 -11.60 -4.44
N PHE A 167 8.94 -10.92 -4.66
CA PHE A 167 10.17 -11.17 -3.92
C PHE A 167 10.10 -10.74 -2.45
N VAL A 168 9.26 -9.75 -2.20
CA VAL A 168 9.08 -9.11 -0.90
C VAL A 168 7.90 -9.76 -0.15
N SER A 169 7.23 -10.76 -0.73
CA SER A 169 6.05 -11.44 -0.16
C SER A 169 6.23 -11.78 1.32
N TYR A 170 5.52 -11.04 2.16
CA TYR A 170 5.57 -11.17 3.62
C TYR A 170 4.57 -12.20 4.11
N SER A 171 4.92 -12.91 5.20
CA SER A 171 4.03 -13.83 5.90
C SER A 171 2.86 -13.12 6.60
N ASP A 172 3.05 -11.85 6.99
CA ASP A 172 2.01 -10.97 7.51
C ASP A 172 2.29 -9.52 7.04
N TRP A 173 1.30 -8.90 6.39
CA TRP A 173 1.41 -7.55 5.86
C TRP A 173 1.25 -6.48 6.94
N ASN A 174 0.63 -6.83 8.07
CA ASN A 174 0.40 -5.91 9.18
C ASN A 174 1.67 -5.68 10.02
N ASP A 175 2.66 -6.57 9.91
CA ASP A 175 3.86 -6.56 10.75
C ASP A 175 4.95 -5.59 10.25
N ASN A 176 4.79 -5.00 9.06
CA ASN A 176 5.82 -4.16 8.47
C ASN A 176 5.37 -2.69 8.37
N VAL A 177 5.90 -1.88 9.29
CA VAL A 177 5.67 -0.43 9.36
C VAL A 177 5.93 0.31 8.04
N PHE A 178 6.84 -0.19 7.19
CA PHE A 178 7.14 0.42 5.89
C PHE A 178 6.08 0.11 4.82
N ILE A 179 5.42 -1.05 4.89
CA ILE A 179 4.29 -1.34 4.01
C ILE A 179 3.15 -0.39 4.34
N THR A 180 2.80 -0.27 5.62
CA THR A 180 1.72 0.63 6.04
C THR A 180 2.07 2.09 5.74
N SER A 181 3.34 2.48 5.88
CA SER A 181 3.82 3.80 5.42
C SER A 181 3.63 4.00 3.92
N THR A 182 3.84 2.96 3.10
CA THR A 182 3.58 3.00 1.64
C THR A 182 2.11 3.19 1.33
N LEU A 183 1.22 2.45 2.01
CA LEU A 183 -0.22 2.58 1.84
C LEU A 183 -0.71 3.97 2.26
N ILE A 184 -0.17 4.52 3.35
CA ILE A 184 -0.48 5.87 3.79
C ILE A 184 0.06 6.91 2.80
N ALA A 185 1.25 6.73 2.24
CA ALA A 185 1.80 7.61 1.19
C ALA A 185 0.86 7.65 -0.03
N HIS A 186 0.41 6.49 -0.49
CA HIS A 186 -0.58 6.36 -1.56
C HIS A 186 -1.85 7.16 -1.25
N ILE A 187 -2.45 6.97 -0.05
CA ILE A 187 -3.67 7.68 0.35
C ILE A 187 -3.44 9.19 0.43
N ILE A 188 -2.34 9.64 1.05
CA ILE A 188 -2.00 11.07 1.17
C ILE A 188 -1.91 11.70 -0.22
N TYR A 189 -1.22 11.04 -1.14
CA TYR A 189 -1.09 11.52 -2.51
C TYR A 189 -2.46 11.58 -3.20
N GLN A 190 -3.20 10.47 -3.27
CA GLN A 190 -4.46 10.38 -4.02
C GLN A 190 -5.56 11.31 -3.51
N GLU A 191 -5.67 11.46 -2.19
CA GLU A 191 -6.76 12.21 -1.57
C GLU A 191 -6.44 13.70 -1.40
N TYR A 192 -5.19 14.06 -1.11
CA TYR A 192 -4.85 15.42 -0.69
C TYR A 192 -3.88 16.14 -1.62
N LEU A 193 -2.82 15.49 -2.08
CA LEU A 193 -1.74 16.17 -2.81
C LEU A 193 -1.90 16.10 -4.34
N ARG A 194 -2.65 15.13 -4.87
CA ARG A 194 -2.93 14.99 -6.30
C ARG A 194 -3.64 16.21 -6.90
N PHE A 195 -4.43 16.93 -6.11
CA PHE A 195 -5.22 18.07 -6.57
C PHE A 195 -4.56 19.43 -6.33
N LYS A 196 -3.44 19.47 -5.59
CA LYS A 196 -2.73 20.72 -5.34
C LYS A 196 -1.89 21.11 -6.55
N SER A 197 -1.94 22.39 -6.93
CA SER A 197 -1.03 22.96 -7.92
C SER A 197 0.39 22.96 -7.37
N VAL A 198 1.35 22.63 -8.22
CA VAL A 198 2.78 22.81 -7.94
C VAL A 198 3.16 24.22 -8.40
N ASP A 199 3.85 24.99 -7.56
CA ASP A 199 4.41 26.28 -7.98
C ASP A 199 5.51 26.00 -9.02
N PRO A 200 5.42 26.50 -10.26
CA PRO A 200 6.42 26.26 -11.29
C PRO A 200 7.77 26.92 -10.99
N ASN A 201 7.88 27.75 -9.96
CA ASN A 201 9.11 28.46 -9.58
C ASN A 201 9.89 27.79 -8.43
N ILE A 202 9.49 26.60 -7.99
CA ILE A 202 10.18 25.79 -6.98
C ILE A 202 10.83 24.58 -7.66
#